data_AF-A0A9X3EMR1-F1
#
_entry.id   AF-A0A9X3EMR1-F1
#
_cell.length_a   1.000
_cell.length_b   1.000
_cell.length_c   1.000
_cell.angle_alpha   90.00
_cell.angle_beta   90.00
_cell.angle_gamma   90.00
#
_symmetry.space_group_name_H-M   'P 1'
#
loop_
_entity.id
_entity.type
_entity.pdbx_description
1 polymer ?
#
loop_
_entity_poly.entity_id
_entity_poly.type
_entity_poly.pdbx_seq_one_letter_code
_entity_poly.pdbx_strand_id
1 'polypeptide(L)'
;MSRYVRLDLGARELARADLEAALAELELRAEVAEIPGGLMLEGNFECAGEPVDLRVPAGTLGAVADFGLRAAGSTFVLVCGEHDRAVLAERLVAPLTRALAAARVRAAASAAGLAVDTTQAADGTLRLRVRPPA
;
A
#
# COMPACT_ATOMS: atom_id res chain seq x y z
N MET A 1 19.24 -13.90 12.51
CA MET A 1 18.66 -12.65 13.03
C MET A 1 17.74 -12.12 11.96
N SER A 2 16.43 -12.15 12.17
CA SER A 2 15.44 -11.53 11.29
C SER A 2 15.71 -10.05 11.11
N ARG A 3 15.93 -9.60 9.88
CA ARG A 3 16.09 -8.19 9.54
C ARG A 3 14.89 -7.76 8.70
N TYR A 4 13.82 -7.39 9.39
CA TYR A 4 12.71 -6.73 8.71
C TYR A 4 13.15 -5.38 8.20
N VAL A 5 12.72 -5.07 6.98
CA VAL A 5 12.84 -3.73 6.44
C VAL A 5 11.50 -3.04 6.55
N ARG A 6 11.53 -1.81 7.07
CA ARG A 6 10.38 -0.91 7.08
C ARG A 6 10.52 0.10 5.94
N LEU A 7 9.56 0.11 5.02
CA LEU A 7 9.46 1.15 4.00
C LEU A 7 8.27 2.05 4.33
N ASP A 8 8.53 3.35 4.44
CA ASP A 8 7.49 4.37 4.62
C ASP A 8 6.76 4.57 3.29
N LEU A 9 5.43 4.51 3.32
CA LEU A 9 4.59 4.77 2.15
C LEU A 9 4.45 6.27 1.83
N GLY A 10 4.97 7.16 2.69
CA GLY A 10 5.02 8.61 2.50
C GLY A 10 3.66 9.31 2.61
N ALA A 11 2.59 8.57 2.91
CA ALA A 11 1.25 9.12 3.05
C ALA A 11 0.89 9.23 4.53
N ARG A 12 0.62 10.48 4.94
CA ARG A 12 0.17 10.84 6.28
C ARG A 12 -1.35 10.73 6.38
N GLU A 13 -1.80 10.35 7.56
CA GLU A 13 -3.20 10.20 7.96
C GLU A 13 -3.95 9.17 7.08
N LEU A 14 -3.28 8.05 6.80
CA LEU A 14 -3.88 6.93 6.07
C LEU A 14 -4.83 6.15 6.98
N ALA A 15 -6.07 5.93 6.55
CA ALA A 15 -6.92 4.91 7.15
C ALA A 15 -6.63 3.54 6.52
N ARG A 16 -6.89 2.45 7.27
CA ARG A 16 -6.74 1.08 6.75
C ARG A 16 -7.60 0.84 5.50
N ALA A 17 -8.82 1.39 5.48
CA ALA A 17 -9.72 1.27 4.33
C ALA A 17 -9.14 1.90 3.04
N ASP A 18 -8.39 3.01 3.15
CA ASP A 18 -7.73 3.62 2.00
C ASP A 18 -6.64 2.70 1.43
N LEU A 19 -5.95 1.99 2.32
CA LEU A 19 -4.91 1.06 1.98
C LEU A 19 -5.47 -0.21 1.32
N GLU A 20 -6.55 -0.77 1.88
CA GLU A 20 -7.27 -1.90 1.29
C GLU A 20 -7.79 -1.56 -0.12
N ALA A 21 -8.39 -0.37 -0.29
CA ALA A 21 -8.87 0.09 -1.59
C ALA A 21 -7.71 0.29 -2.59
N ALA A 22 -6.60 0.88 -2.17
CA ALA A 22 -5.45 1.09 -3.04
C ALA A 22 -4.74 -0.22 -3.43
N LEU A 23 -4.69 -1.21 -2.53
CA LEU A 23 -4.20 -2.55 -2.85
C LEU A 23 -5.14 -3.25 -3.85
N ALA A 24 -6.46 -3.10 -3.68
CA ALA A 24 -7.44 -3.63 -4.63
C ALA A 24 -7.33 -2.96 -6.02
N GLU A 25 -7.05 -1.65 -6.11
CA GLU A 25 -6.76 -0.97 -7.39
C GLU A 25 -5.51 -1.53 -8.09
N LEU A 26 -4.55 -2.05 -7.32
CA LEU A 26 -3.35 -2.71 -7.84
C LEU A 26 -3.55 -4.22 -8.09
N GLU A 27 -4.79 -4.72 -7.98
CA GLU A 27 -5.14 -6.14 -8.09
C GLU A 27 -4.45 -7.02 -7.05
N LEU A 28 -4.01 -6.43 -5.93
CA LEU A 28 -3.38 -7.13 -4.81
C LEU A 28 -4.44 -7.44 -3.75
N ARG A 29 -4.68 -8.73 -3.53
CA ARG A 29 -5.58 -9.17 -2.47
C ARG A 29 -4.82 -9.27 -1.15
N ALA A 30 -5.22 -8.46 -0.18
CA ALA A 30 -4.71 -8.53 1.18
C ALA A 30 -5.68 -9.31 2.08
N GLU A 31 -5.09 -10.11 2.95
CA GLU A 31 -5.75 -10.65 4.14
C GLU A 31 -5.74 -9.57 5.23
N VAL A 32 -6.82 -9.48 5.99
CA VAL A 32 -7.01 -8.46 7.02
C VAL A 32 -6.98 -9.11 8.39
N ALA A 33 -6.27 -8.51 9.35
CA ALA A 33 -6.31 -8.95 10.74
C ALA A 33 -7.72 -8.74 11.32
N GLU A 34 -8.43 -9.84 11.62
CA GLU A 34 -9.77 -9.81 12.21
C GLU A 34 -9.75 -9.69 13.76
N ILE A 35 -8.60 -9.99 14.38
CA ILE A 35 -8.44 -10.04 15.84
C ILE A 35 -7.28 -9.16 16.33
N PRO A 36 -7.33 -8.69 17.59
CA PRO A 36 -6.21 -8.04 18.25
C PRO A 36 -5.02 -9.02 18.32
N GLY A 37 -3.90 -8.64 17.71
CA GLY A 37 -2.72 -9.52 17.57
C GLY A 37 -2.12 -9.51 16.17
N GLY A 38 -2.87 -9.04 15.16
CA GLY A 38 -2.39 -8.92 13.78
C GLY A 38 -2.21 -10.26 13.07
N LEU A 39 -1.91 -10.20 11.78
CA LEU A 39 -1.48 -11.35 10.98
C LEU A 39 0.03 -11.53 11.15
N MET A 40 0.47 -12.79 11.14
CA MET A 40 1.90 -13.11 11.13
C MET A 40 2.33 -13.36 9.69
N LEU A 41 3.53 -12.89 9.35
CA LEU A 41 4.14 -13.23 8.06
C LEU A 41 4.68 -14.67 8.11
N GLU A 42 4.41 -15.45 7.08
CA GLU A 42 4.75 -16.86 6.90
C GLU A 42 5.96 -17.06 5.96
N GLY A 43 6.34 -16.01 5.25
CA GLY A 43 7.38 -15.92 4.25
C GLY A 43 8.76 -15.87 4.88
N ASN A 44 9.24 -17.05 5.25
CA ASN A 44 10.61 -17.34 5.69
C ASN A 44 10.92 -17.02 7.18
N PHE A 45 11.95 -17.67 7.73
CA PHE A 45 12.40 -17.49 9.12
C PHE A 45 12.81 -16.04 9.45
N GLU A 46 13.13 -15.23 8.44
CA GLU A 46 13.47 -13.82 8.57
C GLU A 46 12.24 -12.94 8.88
N CYS A 47 11.03 -13.47 8.68
CA CYS A 47 9.78 -12.74 8.84
C CYS A 47 8.99 -13.12 10.10
N ALA A 48 9.62 -13.78 11.08
CA ALA A 48 9.03 -14.10 12.39
C ALA A 48 9.28 -13.00 13.46
N GLY A 49 8.20 -12.44 14.04
CA GLY A 49 8.29 -11.53 15.19
C GLY A 49 7.49 -10.22 15.17
N GLU A 50 7.02 -9.72 14.03
CA GLU A 50 6.25 -8.45 13.95
C GLU A 50 4.86 -8.66 13.33
N PRO A 51 3.77 -8.44 14.09
CA PRO A 51 2.42 -8.59 13.55
C PRO A 51 2.08 -7.44 12.60
N VAL A 52 1.33 -7.75 11.54
CA VAL A 52 0.88 -6.80 10.52
C VAL A 52 -0.64 -6.68 10.51
N ASP A 53 -1.17 -5.53 10.10
CA ASP A 53 -2.63 -5.31 10.03
C ASP A 53 -3.22 -5.89 8.74
N LEU A 54 -2.44 -5.84 7.66
CA LEU A 54 -2.74 -6.42 6.36
C LEU A 54 -1.59 -7.31 5.92
N ARG A 55 -1.89 -8.47 5.35
CA ARG A 55 -0.90 -9.39 4.78
C ARG A 55 -1.22 -9.64 3.31
N VAL A 56 -0.23 -9.53 2.45
CA VAL A 56 -0.34 -9.95 1.05
C VAL A 56 0.37 -11.30 0.91
N PRO A 57 -0.32 -12.35 0.46
CA PRO A 57 0.26 -13.69 0.35
C PRO A 57 1.46 -13.74 -0.61
N ALA A 58 2.35 -14.70 -0.36
CA ALA A 58 3.45 -15.02 -1.26
C ALA A 58 2.96 -15.35 -2.68
N GLY A 59 3.78 -15.07 -3.69
CA GLY A 59 3.42 -15.31 -5.09
C GLY A 59 2.66 -14.16 -5.76
N THR A 60 2.15 -13.19 -5.00
CA THR A 60 1.34 -12.09 -5.55
C THR A 60 2.16 -11.14 -6.44
N LEU A 61 3.45 -10.93 -6.14
CA LEU A 61 4.37 -10.11 -6.93
C LEU A 61 5.47 -10.95 -7.61
N GLY A 62 5.17 -12.18 -8.00
CA GLY A 62 6.13 -13.12 -8.59
C GLY A 62 6.83 -13.94 -7.50
N ALA A 63 8.16 -13.97 -7.47
CA ALA A 63 8.93 -14.77 -6.51
C ALA A 63 9.05 -14.16 -5.10
N VAL A 64 8.26 -13.13 -4.80
CA VAL A 64 8.27 -12.42 -3.52
C VAL A 64 7.56 -13.27 -2.46
N ALA A 65 8.16 -13.35 -1.27
CA ALA A 65 7.54 -13.96 -0.10
C ALA A 65 6.30 -13.15 0.33
N ASP A 66 5.57 -13.62 1.34
CA ASP A 66 4.51 -12.77 1.87
C ASP A 66 5.09 -11.51 2.53
N PHE A 67 4.30 -10.46 2.57
CA PHE A 67 4.68 -9.20 3.18
C PHE A 67 3.44 -8.57 3.80
N GLY A 68 3.65 -7.59 4.66
CA GLY A 68 2.54 -6.96 5.35
C GLY A 68 2.67 -5.48 5.52
N LEU A 69 1.56 -4.86 5.89
CA LEU A 69 1.47 -3.45 6.18
C LEU A 69 1.01 -3.31 7.62
N ARG A 70 1.70 -2.44 8.35
CA ARG A 70 1.36 -2.13 9.74
C ARG A 70 1.19 -0.64 9.94
N ALA A 71 0.18 -0.25 10.70
CA ALA A 71 0.00 1.09 11.19
C ALA A 71 1.18 1.50 12.09
N ALA A 72 1.68 2.70 11.85
CA ALA A 72 2.73 3.36 12.62
C ALA A 72 2.32 4.82 12.83
N GLY A 73 1.51 5.05 13.87
CA GLY A 73 0.90 6.36 14.11
C GLY A 73 -0.07 6.72 12.99
N SER A 74 0.17 7.85 12.30
CA SER A 74 -0.62 8.30 11.16
C SER A 74 -0.12 7.78 9.81
N THR A 75 0.84 6.86 9.80
CA THR A 75 1.42 6.29 8.57
C THR A 75 1.27 4.78 8.56
N PHE A 76 1.50 4.16 7.41
CA PHE A 76 1.69 2.71 7.30
C PHE A 76 3.13 2.41 6.89
N VAL A 77 3.68 1.38 7.50
CA VAL A 77 4.99 0.83 7.13
C VAL A 77 4.80 -0.52 6.46
N LEU A 78 5.49 -0.71 5.33
CA LEU A 78 5.62 -2.03 4.72
C LEU A 78 6.65 -2.84 5.51
N VAL A 79 6.28 -4.03 5.95
CA VAL A 79 7.11 -5.01 6.63
C VAL A 79 7.38 -6.15 5.66
N CYS A 80 8.64 -6.37 5.32
CA CYS A 80 9.09 -7.41 4.39
C CYS A 80 10.48 -7.93 4.74
N GLY A 81 10.85 -9.07 4.16
CA GLY A 81 12.21 -9.61 4.23
C GLY A 81 13.21 -8.74 3.46
N GLU A 82 14.47 -8.75 3.91
CA GLU A 82 15.55 -7.95 3.33
C GLU A 82 15.76 -8.25 1.83
N HIS A 83 15.61 -9.51 1.44
CA HIS A 83 15.76 -10.00 0.07
C HIS A 83 14.73 -9.41 -0.91
N ASP A 84 13.49 -9.17 -0.44
CA ASP A 84 12.40 -8.67 -1.27
C ASP A 84 12.31 -7.15 -1.31
N ARG A 85 13.09 -6.46 -0.46
CA ARG A 85 13.04 -5.00 -0.28
C ARG A 85 13.09 -4.23 -1.60
N ALA A 86 14.07 -4.53 -2.47
CA ALA A 86 14.28 -3.76 -3.69
C ALA A 86 13.10 -3.92 -4.66
N VAL A 87 12.64 -5.16 -4.82
CA VAL A 87 11.50 -5.50 -5.68
C VAL A 87 10.22 -4.84 -5.15
N LEU A 88 9.99 -4.89 -3.85
CA LEU A 88 8.82 -4.26 -3.22
C LEU A 88 8.89 -2.73 -3.26
N ALA A 89 10.06 -2.13 -3.07
CA ALA A 89 10.22 -0.67 -3.19
C ALA A 89 9.83 -0.18 -4.59
N GLU A 90 10.26 -0.89 -5.63
CA GLU A 90 9.99 -0.52 -7.02
C GLU A 90 8.55 -0.88 -7.46
N ARG A 91 8.14 -2.13 -7.23
CA ARG A 91 6.91 -2.69 -7.80
C ARG A 91 5.67 -2.51 -6.93
N LEU A 92 5.83 -2.21 -5.65
CA LEU A 92 4.72 -2.00 -4.73
C LEU A 92 4.67 -0.57 -4.19
N VAL A 93 5.75 -0.11 -3.53
CA VAL A 93 5.72 1.16 -2.80
C VAL A 93 5.40 2.33 -3.74
N ALA A 94 6.11 2.45 -4.87
CA ALA A 94 5.84 3.54 -5.81
C ALA A 94 4.41 3.51 -6.40
N PRO A 95 3.89 2.38 -6.92
CA PRO A 95 2.50 2.29 -7.36
C PRO A 95 1.47 2.55 -6.26
N LEU A 96 1.71 2.07 -5.05
CA LEU A 96 0.81 2.20 -3.91
C LEU A 96 0.74 3.65 -3.42
N THR A 97 1.89 4.32 -3.26
CA THR A 97 1.93 5.75 -2.92
C THR A 97 1.18 6.60 -3.96
N ARG A 98 1.31 6.26 -5.26
CA ARG A 98 0.58 6.94 -6.34
C ARG A 98 -0.93 6.71 -6.26
N ALA A 99 -1.38 5.47 -6.02
CA ALA A 99 -2.79 5.14 -5.86
C ALA A 99 -3.41 5.87 -4.65
N LEU A 100 -2.72 5.84 -3.51
CA LEU A 100 -3.13 6.55 -2.29
C LEU A 100 -3.22 8.07 -2.50
N ALA A 101 -2.25 8.68 -3.17
CA ALA A 101 -2.29 10.09 -3.49
C ALA A 101 -3.49 10.43 -4.41
N ALA A 102 -3.77 9.58 -5.40
CA ALA A 102 -4.90 9.76 -6.30
C ALA A 102 -6.26 9.66 -5.59
N ALA A 103 -6.42 8.66 -4.73
CA ALA A 103 -7.61 8.48 -3.90
C ALA A 103 -7.88 9.74 -3.04
N ARG A 104 -6.85 10.28 -2.40
CA ARG A 104 -6.96 11.52 -1.60
C ARG A 104 -7.41 12.72 -2.43
N VAL A 105 -6.84 12.91 -3.62
CA VAL A 105 -7.24 14.00 -4.52
C VAL A 105 -8.69 13.84 -4.96
N ARG A 106 -9.12 12.62 -5.32
CA ARG A 106 -10.51 12.33 -5.71
C ARG A 106 -11.48 12.58 -4.56
N ALA A 107 -11.15 12.15 -3.34
CA ALA A 107 -11.97 12.38 -2.16
C ALA A 107 -12.12 13.89 -1.86
N ALA A 108 -11.02 14.65 -1.90
CA ALA A 108 -11.03 16.09 -1.68
C ALA A 108 -11.84 16.84 -2.76
N ALA A 109 -11.68 16.45 -4.04
CA ALA A 109 -12.44 17.03 -5.13
C ALA A 109 -13.94 16.73 -5.02
N SER A 110 -14.30 15.48 -4.69
CA SER A 110 -15.69 15.07 -4.46
C SER A 110 -16.34 15.88 -3.32
N ALA A 111 -15.63 16.04 -2.20
CA ALA A 111 -16.11 16.86 -1.07
C ALA A 111 -16.31 18.34 -1.45
N ALA A 112 -15.56 18.83 -2.43
CA ALA A 112 -15.68 20.19 -2.96
C ALA A 112 -16.65 20.30 -4.16
N GLY A 113 -17.30 19.21 -4.58
CA GLY A 113 -18.18 19.20 -5.76
C GLY A 113 -17.45 19.38 -7.09
N LEU A 114 -16.16 19.06 -7.15
CA LEU A 114 -15.28 19.21 -8.30
C LEU A 114 -15.17 17.91 -9.10
N ALA A 115 -15.12 18.01 -10.42
CA ALA A 115 -14.87 16.87 -11.29
C ALA A 115 -13.36 16.57 -11.39
N VAL A 116 -12.99 15.28 -11.43
CA VAL A 116 -11.60 14.84 -11.60
C VAL A 116 -11.47 13.96 -12.84
N ASP A 117 -10.69 14.40 -13.81
CA ASP A 117 -10.25 13.52 -14.90
C ASP A 117 -8.95 12.85 -14.53
N THR A 118 -8.86 11.55 -14.82
CA THR A 118 -7.65 10.78 -14.61
C THR A 118 -7.07 10.38 -15.97
N THR A 119 -5.77 10.56 -16.15
CA THR A 119 -5.04 10.06 -17.32
C THR A 119 -3.75 9.41 -16.87
N GLN A 120 -3.52 8.16 -17.28
CA GLN A 120 -2.27 7.46 -17.03
C GLN A 120 -1.41 7.46 -18.29
N ALA A 121 -0.16 7.89 -18.17
CA ALA A 121 0.81 7.80 -19.25
C ALA A 121 1.44 6.40 -19.30
N ALA A 122 2.06 6.07 -20.43
CA ALA A 122 2.69 4.76 -20.66
C ALA A 122 3.85 4.43 -19.72
N ASP A 123 4.48 5.46 -19.12
CA ASP A 123 5.52 5.35 -18.10
C ASP A 123 4.96 5.12 -16.68
N GLY A 124 3.64 4.96 -16.54
CA GLY A 124 2.97 4.80 -15.26
C GLY A 124 2.72 6.12 -14.51
N THR A 125 3.09 7.28 -15.07
CA THR A 125 2.77 8.58 -14.49
C THR A 125 1.25 8.77 -14.49
N LEU A 126 0.68 9.06 -13.32
CA LEU A 126 -0.74 9.36 -13.16
C LEU A 126 -0.94 10.87 -13.11
N ARG A 127 -1.75 11.40 -14.01
CA ARG A 127 -2.16 12.82 -14.05
C ARG A 127 -3.62 12.93 -13.64
N LEU A 128 -3.88 13.83 -12.70
CA LEU A 128 -5.20 14.15 -12.19
C LEU A 128 -5.50 15.60 -12.56
N ARG A 129 -6.56 15.82 -13.33
CA ARG A 129 -7.02 17.16 -13.71
C ARG A 129 -8.31 17.46 -12.95
N VAL A 130 -8.22 18.36 -11.97
CA VAL A 130 -9.39 18.86 -11.24
C VAL A 130 -10.03 19.98 -12.05
N ARG A 131 -11.33 19.89 -12.31
CA ARG A 131 -12.11 20.92 -13.02
C ARG A 131 -13.05 21.64 -12.06
N PRO A 132 -13.20 22.97 -12.21
CA PRO A 132 -14.21 23.73 -11.45
C PRO A 132 -15.63 23.25 -11.80
N PRO A 133 -16.61 23.51 -10.92
CA PRO A 133 -18.01 23.27 -11.25
C PRO A 133 -18.42 24.16 -12.44
N ALA A 134 -19.32 23.67 -13.28
CA ALA A 134 -19.87 24.43 -14.41
C ALA A 134 -20.77 25.58 -13.94
#